data_AF-A0A653Z036-F1
#
_entry.id   AF-A0A653Z036-F1
#
_cell.length_a   1.000
_cell.length_b   1.000
_cell.length_c   1.000
_cell.angle_alpha   90.00
_cell.angle_beta   90.00
_cell.angle_gamma   90.00
#
_symmetry.space_group_name_H-M   'P 1'
#
loop_
_entity.id
_entity.type
_entity.pdbx_description
1 polymer ?
#
loop_
_entity_poly.entity_id
_entity_poly.type
_entity_poly.pdbx_seq_one_letter_code
_entity_poly.pdbx_strand_id
1 'polypeptide(L)'
;MRTEKEMLDLIINTAKEDERIRAVIMNGSRVNPNVKKDCFQDYDIIYVVKDIQSFTCNHSWINRFGEIMIVQMPEEMSLLPADKDGKFPYLMQFMDGNRIDLMLVPVDLINKFIGQDSLSKLLLDKDKCIGEFPPASDKDYVIKNPTEKEFLDCCNEFWWCSTNVGKGLWREELSYAKGMLEGPMRDMLIVMLEWHIGMKTNFTVNTGKFGKHFEQYVEKDTWEQFRNTFSNAEYENIWESFFVMGDLFREVANEIANTYGYQYPQDDDDKVTSYLKHVKVLPKGSTSIYPA
;
A
#
# COMPACT_ATOMS: atom_id res chain seq x y z
N MET A 1 3.17 -28.40 4.21
CA MET A 1 2.37 -27.15 4.22
C MET A 1 0.94 -27.52 4.50
N ARG A 2 0.34 -26.94 5.54
CA ARG A 2 -1.08 -27.12 5.83
C ARG A 2 -1.92 -26.43 4.75
N THR A 3 -2.99 -27.10 4.36
CA THR A 3 -3.98 -26.62 3.38
C THR A 3 -4.85 -25.50 3.94
N GLU A 4 -5.58 -24.80 3.07
CA GLU A 4 -6.55 -23.77 3.49
C GLU A 4 -7.58 -24.30 4.49
N LYS A 5 -8.07 -25.52 4.26
CA LYS A 5 -8.99 -26.17 5.17
C LYS A 5 -8.36 -26.41 6.55
N GLU A 6 -7.16 -26.99 6.59
CA GLU A 6 -6.46 -27.27 7.85
C GLU A 6 -6.15 -25.98 8.63
N MET A 7 -5.77 -24.90 7.94
CA MET A 7 -5.53 -23.60 8.56
C MET A 7 -6.81 -22.97 9.11
N LEU A 8 -7.89 -22.95 8.33
CA LEU A 8 -9.18 -22.43 8.80
C LEU A 8 -9.74 -23.24 9.97
N ASP A 9 -9.64 -24.57 9.91
CA ASP A 9 -10.05 -25.45 10.99
C ASP A 9 -9.23 -25.16 12.26
N LEU A 10 -7.91 -24.99 12.15
CA LEU A 10 -7.04 -24.61 13.26
C LEU A 10 -7.41 -23.26 13.88
N ILE A 11 -7.66 -22.24 13.04
CA ILE A 11 -8.04 -20.89 13.47
C ILE A 11 -9.41 -20.91 14.18
N ILE A 12 -10.39 -21.60 13.61
CA ILE A 12 -11.75 -21.66 14.17
C ILE A 12 -11.76 -22.51 15.45
N ASN A 13 -11.07 -23.65 15.47
CA ASN A 13 -11.04 -24.53 16.63
C ASN A 13 -10.29 -23.89 17.81
N THR A 14 -9.22 -23.13 17.54
CA THR A 14 -8.55 -22.31 18.55
C THR A 14 -9.54 -21.38 19.26
N ALA A 15 -10.40 -20.69 18.51
CA ALA A 15 -11.41 -19.82 19.07
C ALA A 15 -12.56 -20.58 19.76
N LYS A 16 -12.95 -21.75 19.26
CA LYS A 16 -13.97 -22.59 19.91
C LYS A 16 -13.51 -23.06 21.28
N GLU A 17 -12.28 -23.53 21.39
CA GLU A 17 -11.70 -24.10 22.61
C GLU A 17 -11.34 -23.04 23.67
N ASP A 18 -11.04 -21.81 23.25
CA ASP A 18 -10.66 -20.72 24.16
C ASP A 18 -11.87 -19.82 24.48
N GLU A 19 -12.35 -19.84 25.72
CA GLU A 19 -13.51 -19.03 26.14
C GLU A 19 -13.26 -17.52 26.18
N ARG A 20 -11.99 -17.11 26.11
CA ARG A 20 -11.60 -15.71 26.05
C ARG A 20 -11.87 -15.12 24.67
N ILE A 21 -11.90 -15.95 23.62
CA ILE A 21 -12.21 -15.58 22.23
C ILE A 21 -13.71 -15.75 21.98
N ARG A 22 -14.36 -14.67 21.54
CA ARG A 22 -15.83 -14.58 21.39
C ARG A 22 -16.29 -14.59 19.95
N ALA A 23 -15.53 -14.00 19.05
CA ALA A 23 -15.81 -14.05 17.62
C ALA A 23 -14.53 -14.13 16.80
N VAL A 24 -14.66 -14.64 15.57
CA VAL A 24 -13.60 -14.74 14.57
C VAL A 24 -14.11 -14.16 13.26
N ILE A 25 -13.39 -13.17 12.76
CA ILE A 25 -13.60 -12.58 11.44
C ILE A 25 -12.35 -12.87 10.60
N MET A 26 -12.53 -13.15 9.31
CA MET A 26 -11.44 -13.19 8.34
C MET A 26 -11.60 -12.03 7.37
N ASN A 27 -10.51 -11.29 7.18
CA ASN A 27 -10.44 -10.17 6.26
C ASN A 27 -9.56 -10.48 5.04
N GLY A 28 -9.36 -9.47 4.20
CA GLY A 28 -8.26 -9.43 3.24
C GLY A 28 -8.49 -10.27 1.99
N SER A 29 -7.39 -10.64 1.34
CA SER A 29 -7.45 -11.17 -0.03
C SER A 29 -8.13 -12.53 -0.13
N ARG A 30 -8.16 -13.34 0.93
CA ARG A 30 -8.81 -14.67 0.94
C ARG A 30 -10.32 -14.61 0.84
N VAL A 31 -10.93 -13.50 1.25
CA VAL A 31 -12.37 -13.27 1.13
C VAL A 31 -12.74 -12.41 -0.08
N ASN A 32 -11.75 -11.89 -0.81
CA ASN A 32 -11.98 -11.06 -1.98
C ASN A 32 -12.36 -11.95 -3.20
N PRO A 33 -13.56 -11.79 -3.79
CA PRO A 33 -13.99 -12.58 -4.95
C PRO A 33 -13.28 -12.19 -6.26
N ASN A 34 -12.68 -11.00 -6.32
CA ASN A 34 -12.12 -10.42 -7.55
C ASN A 34 -10.61 -10.69 -7.73
N VAL A 35 -9.95 -11.27 -6.73
CA VAL A 35 -8.51 -11.59 -6.82
C VAL A 35 -8.28 -13.07 -7.14
N LYS A 36 -7.25 -13.32 -7.93
CA LYS A 36 -6.79 -14.69 -8.19
C LYS A 36 -6.21 -15.27 -6.90
N LYS A 37 -6.72 -16.43 -6.50
CA LYS A 37 -6.18 -17.17 -5.35
C LYS A 37 -4.80 -17.75 -5.68
N ASP A 38 -3.87 -17.65 -4.74
CA ASP A 38 -2.54 -18.22 -4.83
C ASP A 38 -2.00 -18.64 -3.45
N CYS A 39 -0.76 -19.15 -3.43
CA CYS A 39 -0.11 -19.67 -2.22
C CYS A 39 0.47 -18.58 -1.30
N PHE A 40 0.49 -17.30 -1.72
CA PHE A 40 0.99 -16.16 -0.95
C PHE A 40 -0.14 -15.34 -0.31
N GLN A 41 -1.39 -15.81 -0.37
CA GLN A 41 -2.48 -15.19 0.38
C GLN A 41 -2.34 -15.46 1.87
N ASP A 42 -2.21 -14.41 2.65
CA ASP A 42 -2.16 -14.49 4.12
C ASP A 42 -3.55 -14.77 4.71
N TYR A 43 -3.60 -15.23 5.97
CA TYR A 43 -4.83 -15.29 6.75
C TYR A 43 -4.91 -14.04 7.63
N ASP A 44 -5.62 -13.01 7.15
CA ASP A 44 -5.95 -11.82 7.94
C ASP A 44 -7.10 -12.16 8.89
N ILE A 45 -6.81 -12.39 10.17
CA ILE A 45 -7.77 -12.86 11.17
C ILE A 45 -7.97 -11.81 12.25
N ILE A 46 -9.22 -11.60 12.65
CA ILE A 46 -9.56 -10.84 13.85
C ILE A 46 -10.17 -11.78 14.87
N TYR A 47 -9.57 -11.82 16.06
CA TYR A 47 -10.18 -12.41 17.25
C TYR A 47 -10.75 -11.33 18.14
N VAL A 48 -12.06 -11.38 18.32
CA VAL A 48 -12.73 -10.55 19.33
C VAL A 48 -12.57 -11.23 20.68
N VAL A 49 -11.98 -10.54 21.65
CA VAL A 49 -11.59 -11.11 22.95
C VAL A 49 -12.18 -10.34 24.13
N LYS A 50 -12.44 -11.04 25.24
CA LYS A 50 -12.95 -10.39 26.47
C LYS A 50 -11.90 -9.50 27.15
N ASP A 51 -10.68 -10.02 27.28
CA ASP A 51 -9.57 -9.34 27.94
C ASP A 51 -8.29 -9.58 27.15
N ILE A 52 -7.75 -8.51 26.57
CA ILE A 52 -6.54 -8.55 25.77
C ILE A 52 -5.30 -8.85 26.62
N GLN A 53 -5.28 -8.41 27.89
CA GLN A 53 -4.14 -8.60 28.79
C GLN A 53 -3.91 -10.08 29.08
N SER A 54 -4.97 -10.88 29.09
CA SER A 54 -4.87 -12.34 29.23
C SER A 54 -4.09 -13.03 28.08
N PHE A 55 -3.92 -12.36 26.93
CA PHE A 55 -3.12 -12.84 25.80
C PHE A 55 -1.75 -12.18 25.71
N THR A 56 -1.62 -10.92 26.13
CA THR A 56 -0.38 -10.14 26.01
C THR A 56 0.52 -10.25 27.23
N CYS A 57 0.02 -10.70 28.39
CA CYS A 57 0.89 -10.98 29.54
C CYS A 57 1.81 -12.19 29.32
N ASN A 58 1.43 -13.11 28.42
CA ASN A 58 2.25 -14.22 27.96
C ASN A 58 1.88 -14.57 26.52
N HIS A 59 2.77 -14.24 25.58
CA HIS A 59 2.55 -14.47 24.16
C HIS A 59 2.71 -15.94 23.73
N SER A 60 3.12 -16.87 24.60
CA SER A 60 3.42 -18.27 24.22
C SER A 60 2.23 -19.04 23.63
N TRP A 61 1.00 -18.54 23.84
CA TRP A 61 -0.21 -19.16 23.32
C TRP A 61 -0.23 -19.25 21.78
N ILE A 62 0.44 -18.34 21.08
CA ILE A 62 0.50 -18.33 19.61
C ILE A 62 1.26 -19.54 19.04
N ASN A 63 2.09 -20.22 19.84
CA ASN A 63 2.83 -21.42 19.42
C ASN A 63 1.89 -22.57 19.01
N ARG A 64 0.62 -22.52 19.43
CA ARG A 64 -0.40 -23.49 18.99
C ARG A 64 -0.68 -23.45 17.49
N PHE A 65 -0.37 -22.33 16.83
CA PHE A 65 -0.57 -22.17 15.38
C PHE A 65 0.54 -22.82 14.55
N GLY A 66 1.52 -23.49 15.17
CA GLY A 66 2.59 -24.20 14.50
C GLY A 66 3.96 -23.60 14.78
N GLU A 67 4.98 -24.18 14.15
CA GLU A 67 6.36 -23.72 14.29
C GLU A 67 6.54 -22.37 13.58
N ILE A 68 6.88 -21.34 14.35
CA ILE A 68 7.00 -19.96 13.87
C ILE A 68 8.39 -19.72 13.27
N MET A 69 8.42 -19.19 12.05
CA MET A 69 9.63 -18.72 11.38
C MET A 69 10.01 -17.32 11.88
N ILE A 70 9.05 -16.40 11.92
CA ILE A 70 9.21 -15.05 12.47
C ILE A 70 7.86 -14.54 12.98
N VAL A 71 7.90 -13.79 14.07
CA VAL A 71 6.76 -13.05 14.60
C VAL A 71 7.11 -11.58 14.77
N GLN A 72 6.21 -10.70 14.35
CA GLN A 72 6.24 -9.28 14.66
C GLN A 72 5.05 -8.92 15.53
N MET A 73 5.29 -8.16 16.60
CA MET A 73 4.28 -7.63 17.51
C MET A 73 4.39 -6.10 17.52
N PRO A 74 3.73 -5.38 16.60
CA PRO A 74 3.85 -3.93 16.46
C PRO A 74 3.69 -3.14 17.77
N GLU A 75 2.77 -3.55 18.65
CA GLU A 75 2.54 -2.86 19.93
C GLU A 75 3.68 -3.03 20.96
N GLU A 76 4.58 -4.00 20.75
CA GLU A 76 5.77 -4.25 21.58
C GLU A 76 7.06 -3.65 20.99
N MET A 77 6.98 -3.04 19.80
CA MET A 77 8.15 -2.46 19.14
C MET A 77 8.53 -1.12 19.76
N SER A 78 9.84 -0.87 19.88
CA SER A 78 10.38 0.43 20.31
C SER A 78 10.85 1.30 19.15
N LEU A 79 11.26 0.69 18.03
CA LEU A 79 11.76 1.42 16.86
C LEU A 79 10.62 2.11 16.09
N LEU A 80 9.50 1.41 15.93
CA LEU A 80 8.26 1.94 15.39
C LEU A 80 7.30 2.14 16.56
N PRO A 81 6.74 3.35 16.75
CA PRO A 81 5.83 3.59 17.87
C PRO A 81 4.54 2.79 17.69
N ALA A 82 4.08 2.19 18.78
CA ALA A 82 2.80 1.51 18.87
C ALA A 82 1.61 2.46 18.59
N ASP A 83 0.54 1.96 17.97
CA ASP A 83 -0.67 2.74 17.70
C ASP A 83 -1.40 3.08 19.01
N LYS A 84 -1.33 2.19 20.01
CA LYS A 84 -1.98 2.33 21.33
C LYS A 84 -3.49 2.57 21.24
N ASP A 85 -4.13 2.03 20.22
CA ASP A 85 -5.56 2.24 19.94
C ASP A 85 -6.49 1.17 20.56
N GLY A 86 -5.89 0.23 21.30
CA GLY A 86 -6.54 -0.81 22.09
C GLY A 86 -6.56 -2.21 21.45
N LYS A 87 -6.16 -2.34 20.18
CA LYS A 87 -5.98 -3.65 19.52
C LYS A 87 -4.56 -4.18 19.75
N PHE A 88 -4.33 -5.47 19.48
CA PHE A 88 -2.99 -6.06 19.52
C PHE A 88 -2.77 -7.00 18.32
N PRO A 89 -1.96 -6.59 17.33
CA PRO A 89 -1.62 -7.42 16.19
C PRO A 89 -0.43 -8.36 16.46
N TYR A 90 -0.55 -9.60 16.00
CA TYR A 90 0.51 -10.58 15.82
C TYR A 90 0.66 -10.88 14.34
N LEU A 91 1.80 -10.56 13.74
CA LEU A 91 2.10 -10.91 12.35
C LEU A 91 3.02 -12.14 12.37
N MET A 92 2.51 -13.29 11.95
CA MET A 92 3.17 -14.58 12.16
C MET A 92 3.40 -15.32 10.86
N GLN A 93 4.66 -15.54 10.50
CA GLN A 93 5.07 -16.41 9.41
C GLN A 93 5.48 -17.77 9.99
N PHE A 94 4.95 -18.86 9.44
CA PHE A 94 5.22 -20.23 9.91
C PHE A 94 6.21 -20.97 9.00
N MET A 95 6.90 -21.97 9.57
CA MET A 95 7.88 -22.81 8.87
C MET A 95 7.27 -23.65 7.73
N ASP A 96 5.96 -23.87 7.75
CA ASP A 96 5.26 -24.55 6.68
C ASP A 96 4.85 -23.63 5.52
N GLY A 97 5.21 -22.34 5.59
CA GLY A 97 5.03 -21.31 4.57
C GLY A 97 3.74 -20.49 4.70
N ASN A 98 2.78 -20.92 5.54
CA ASN A 98 1.59 -20.13 5.80
C ASN A 98 1.90 -18.90 6.65
N ARG A 99 1.10 -17.83 6.52
CA ARG A 99 1.17 -16.63 7.35
C ARG A 99 -0.20 -16.27 7.91
N ILE A 100 -0.25 -15.93 9.20
CA ILE A 100 -1.44 -15.40 9.87
C ILE A 100 -1.11 -14.00 10.37
N ASP A 101 -1.88 -13.01 9.92
CA ASP A 101 -1.91 -11.67 10.49
C ASP A 101 -3.11 -11.61 11.42
N LEU A 102 -2.86 -11.80 12.72
CA LEU A 102 -3.87 -11.95 13.75
C LEU A 102 -4.02 -10.68 14.58
N MET A 103 -5.19 -10.06 14.53
CA MET A 103 -5.53 -8.91 15.37
C MET A 103 -6.42 -9.34 16.54
N LEU A 104 -5.99 -9.05 17.77
CA LEU A 104 -6.84 -9.12 18.95
C LEU A 104 -7.59 -7.80 19.12
N VAL A 105 -8.91 -7.87 19.22
CA VAL A 105 -9.80 -6.72 19.43
C VAL A 105 -10.65 -6.95 20.68
N PRO A 106 -10.59 -6.10 21.71
CA PRO A 106 -11.48 -6.18 22.86
C PRO A 106 -12.96 -6.07 22.45
N VAL A 107 -13.85 -6.81 23.12
CA VAL A 107 -15.32 -6.76 22.88
C VAL A 107 -15.87 -5.34 22.93
N ASP A 108 -15.36 -4.48 23.81
CA ASP A 108 -15.81 -3.10 23.96
C ASP A 108 -15.43 -2.21 22.77
N LEU A 109 -14.53 -2.67 21.89
CA LEU A 109 -14.05 -1.96 20.70
C LEU A 109 -14.59 -2.54 19.39
N ILE A 110 -15.56 -3.46 19.42
CA ILE A 110 -16.17 -4.05 18.22
C ILE A 110 -16.66 -2.97 17.26
N ASN A 111 -17.46 -2.01 17.74
CA ASN A 111 -18.04 -0.96 16.89
C ASN A 111 -16.99 -0.03 16.27
N LYS A 112 -15.78 0.01 16.84
CA LYS A 112 -14.68 0.84 16.35
C LYS A 112 -13.86 0.16 15.25
N PHE A 113 -13.76 -1.18 15.26
CA PHE A 113 -12.83 -1.90 14.38
C PHE A 113 -13.47 -2.97 13.50
N ILE A 114 -14.69 -3.41 13.80
CA ILE A 114 -15.37 -4.48 13.08
C ILE A 114 -16.45 -3.89 12.17
N GLY A 115 -16.53 -4.40 10.94
CA GLY A 115 -17.56 -4.02 9.95
C GLY A 115 -17.26 -2.78 9.12
N GLN A 116 -16.07 -2.19 9.27
CA GLN A 116 -15.62 -1.08 8.43
C GLN A 116 -15.00 -1.53 7.09
N ASP A 117 -14.47 -2.76 7.04
CA ASP A 117 -13.79 -3.32 5.87
C ASP A 117 -14.76 -4.18 5.06
N SER A 118 -15.00 -3.81 3.80
CA SER A 118 -15.83 -4.56 2.87
C SER A 118 -15.32 -5.95 2.54
N LEU A 119 -14.03 -6.22 2.76
CA LEU A 119 -13.43 -7.53 2.65
C LEU A 119 -13.47 -8.24 4.01
N SER A 120 -14.67 -8.45 4.56
CA SER A 120 -14.88 -9.15 5.84
C SER A 120 -15.78 -10.37 5.69
N LYS A 121 -15.44 -11.46 6.38
CA LYS A 121 -16.26 -12.66 6.50
C LYS A 121 -16.30 -13.16 7.94
N LEU A 122 -17.50 -13.34 8.48
CA LEU A 122 -17.70 -13.93 9.80
C LEU A 122 -17.42 -15.44 9.74
N LEU A 123 -16.53 -15.94 10.60
CA LEU A 123 -16.20 -17.36 10.72
C LEU A 123 -16.83 -18.00 11.97
N LEU A 124 -16.90 -17.26 13.08
CA LEU A 124 -17.48 -17.72 14.34
C LEU A 124 -18.00 -16.51 15.13
N ASP A 125 -19.14 -16.66 15.79
CA ASP A 125 -19.62 -15.72 16.81
C ASP A 125 -20.35 -16.49 17.91
N LYS A 126 -19.75 -16.55 19.10
CA LYS A 126 -20.30 -17.27 20.27
C LYS A 126 -21.43 -16.49 20.94
N ASP A 127 -21.43 -15.16 20.82
CA ASP A 127 -22.30 -14.26 21.59
C ASP A 127 -23.38 -13.61 20.72
N LYS A 128 -23.32 -13.80 19.39
CA LYS A 128 -24.15 -13.07 18.42
C LYS A 128 -23.97 -11.55 18.56
N CYS A 129 -22.75 -11.15 18.89
CA CYS A 129 -22.33 -9.76 19.07
C CYS A 129 -21.92 -9.09 17.75
N ILE A 130 -21.62 -9.89 16.73
CA ILE A 130 -21.30 -9.47 15.37
C ILE A 130 -22.56 -9.68 14.52
N GLY A 131 -23.05 -8.61 13.91
CA GLY A 131 -24.14 -8.70 12.92
C GLY A 131 -23.71 -9.44 11.65
N GLU A 132 -24.65 -9.68 10.75
CA GLU A 132 -24.32 -10.21 9.42
C GLU A 132 -23.50 -9.19 8.62
N PHE A 133 -22.39 -9.64 8.04
CA PHE A 133 -21.66 -8.83 7.07
C PHE A 133 -22.35 -8.88 5.69
N PRO A 134 -22.30 -7.79 4.91
CA PRO A 134 -22.61 -7.89 3.49
C PRO A 134 -21.66 -8.88 2.79
N PRO A 135 -22.01 -9.40 1.61
CA PRO A 135 -21.07 -10.18 0.81
C PRO A 135 -19.74 -9.45 0.63
N ALA A 136 -18.63 -10.14 0.88
CA ALA A 136 -17.31 -9.56 0.80
C ALA A 136 -17.05 -9.00 -0.61
N SER A 137 -16.54 -7.77 -0.67
CA SER A 137 -16.19 -7.08 -1.92
C SER A 137 -15.05 -6.11 -1.68
N ASP A 138 -14.38 -5.68 -2.74
CA ASP A 138 -13.29 -4.71 -2.70
C ASP A 138 -13.77 -3.25 -2.87
N LYS A 139 -15.07 -2.99 -2.64
CA LYS A 139 -15.69 -1.66 -2.83
C LYS A 139 -15.01 -0.54 -2.04
N ASP A 140 -14.42 -0.83 -0.88
CA ASP A 140 -13.75 0.19 -0.05
C ASP A 140 -12.35 0.55 -0.59
N TYR A 141 -11.86 -0.22 -1.55
CA TYR A 141 -10.53 -0.12 -2.15
C TYR A 141 -10.57 0.29 -3.62
N VAL A 142 -11.75 0.61 -4.16
CA VAL A 142 -11.84 1.14 -5.53
C VAL A 142 -11.23 2.52 -5.59
N ILE A 143 -10.63 2.84 -6.74
CA ILE A 143 -10.08 4.16 -7.01
C ILE A 143 -11.18 5.20 -6.85
N LYS A 144 -10.85 6.32 -6.18
CA LYS A 144 -11.76 7.46 -6.03
C LYS A 144 -11.45 8.51 -7.09
N ASN A 145 -12.51 9.16 -7.57
CA ASN A 145 -12.38 10.28 -8.49
C ASN A 145 -11.66 11.45 -7.82
N PRO A 146 -10.58 12.01 -8.42
CA PRO A 146 -9.89 13.17 -7.84
C PRO A 146 -10.76 14.42 -7.91
N THR A 147 -10.71 15.21 -6.84
CA THR A 147 -11.05 16.63 -6.90
C THR A 147 -9.96 17.40 -7.66
N GLU A 148 -10.30 18.57 -8.21
CA GLU A 148 -9.32 19.45 -8.85
C GLU A 148 -8.16 19.81 -7.90
N LYS A 149 -8.46 20.02 -6.60
CA LYS A 149 -7.44 20.33 -5.60
C LYS A 149 -6.47 19.18 -5.37
N GLU A 150 -6.98 17.95 -5.22
CA GLU A 150 -6.12 16.77 -5.07
C GLU A 150 -5.25 16.55 -6.31
N PHE A 151 -5.81 16.73 -7.50
CA PHE A 151 -5.07 16.67 -8.76
C PHE A 151 -3.91 17.68 -8.80
N LEU A 152 -4.19 18.95 -8.47
CA LEU A 152 -3.18 20.00 -8.42
C LEU A 152 -2.12 19.76 -7.35
N ASP A 153 -2.50 19.25 -6.18
CA ASP A 153 -1.56 18.90 -5.11
C ASP A 153 -0.63 17.76 -5.52
N CYS A 154 -1.16 16.74 -6.20
CA CYS A 154 -0.38 15.65 -6.75
C CYS A 154 0.64 16.15 -7.79
N CYS A 155 0.21 17.03 -8.71
CA CYS A 155 1.10 17.66 -9.68
C CYS A 155 2.19 18.49 -9.00
N ASN A 156 1.83 19.28 -8.00
CA ASN A 156 2.77 20.13 -7.28
C ASN A 156 3.81 19.30 -6.53
N GLU A 157 3.38 18.28 -5.77
CA GLU A 157 4.26 17.40 -5.02
C GLU A 157 5.22 16.64 -5.94
N PHE A 158 4.73 16.13 -7.08
CA PHE A 158 5.56 15.45 -8.08
C PHE A 158 6.67 16.34 -8.62
N TRP A 159 6.31 17.52 -9.15
CA TRP A 159 7.29 18.45 -9.72
C TRP A 159 8.22 19.06 -8.67
N TRP A 160 7.72 19.34 -7.46
CA TRP A 160 8.54 19.81 -6.34
C TRP A 160 9.61 18.79 -5.95
N CYS A 161 9.20 17.55 -5.69
CA CYS A 161 10.11 16.48 -5.26
C CYS A 161 11.09 16.06 -6.36
N SER A 162 10.74 16.21 -7.64
CA SER A 162 11.66 15.99 -8.76
C SER A 162 12.93 16.85 -8.65
N THR A 163 12.82 18.08 -8.13
CA THR A 163 14.00 18.97 -7.96
C THR A 163 15.00 18.43 -6.95
N ASN A 164 14.54 17.67 -5.95
CA ASN A 164 15.38 17.04 -4.94
C ASN A 164 16.08 15.81 -5.52
N VAL A 165 15.40 15.01 -6.35
CA VAL A 165 16.00 13.91 -7.11
C VAL A 165 17.15 14.45 -7.98
N GLY A 166 16.90 15.50 -8.77
CA GLY A 166 17.93 16.10 -9.62
C GLY A 166 19.16 16.61 -8.84
N LYS A 167 18.94 17.24 -7.68
CA LYS A 167 20.04 17.65 -6.78
C LYS A 167 20.83 16.46 -6.26
N GLY A 168 20.14 15.42 -5.79
CA GLY A 168 20.78 14.20 -5.27
C GLY A 168 21.62 13.48 -6.33
N LEU A 169 21.10 13.37 -7.55
CA LEU A 169 21.84 12.78 -8.67
C LEU A 169 23.06 13.61 -9.08
N TRP A 170 22.94 14.94 -9.11
CA TRP A 170 24.09 15.81 -9.40
C TRP A 170 25.18 15.69 -8.33
N ARG A 171 24.79 15.54 -7.05
CA ARG A 171 25.71 15.34 -5.92
C ARG A 171 26.27 13.92 -5.78
N GLU A 172 25.76 12.97 -6.57
CA GLU A 172 26.08 11.54 -6.40
C GLU A 172 25.72 11.02 -4.99
N GLU A 173 24.56 11.44 -4.50
CA GLU A 173 23.97 10.97 -3.23
C GLU A 173 22.97 9.84 -3.50
N LEU A 174 23.46 8.66 -3.93
CA LEU A 174 22.64 7.54 -4.43
C LEU A 174 21.42 7.22 -3.54
N SER A 175 21.64 7.02 -2.23
CA SER A 175 20.56 6.67 -1.30
C SER A 175 19.52 7.78 -1.16
N TYR A 176 19.93 9.05 -1.18
CA TYR A 176 19.01 10.18 -1.12
C TYR A 176 18.22 10.32 -2.43
N ALA A 177 18.89 10.25 -3.57
CA ALA A 177 18.25 10.33 -4.89
C ALA A 177 17.21 9.21 -5.08
N LYS A 178 17.57 7.95 -4.76
CA LYS A 178 16.63 6.82 -4.82
C LYS A 178 15.52 6.95 -3.77
N GLY A 179 15.81 7.43 -2.57
CA GLY A 179 14.78 7.68 -1.55
C GLY A 179 13.73 8.69 -2.01
N MET A 180 14.15 9.81 -2.61
CA MET A 180 13.26 10.83 -3.16
C MET A 180 12.49 10.33 -4.40
N LEU A 181 13.15 9.57 -5.27
CA LEU A 181 12.54 9.03 -6.49
C LEU A 181 11.51 7.94 -6.18
N GLU A 182 11.85 6.98 -5.33
CA GLU A 182 11.02 5.80 -5.05
C GLU A 182 9.97 6.03 -3.96
N GLY A 183 10.14 7.07 -3.13
CA GLY A 183 9.15 7.50 -2.16
C GLY A 183 8.22 8.56 -2.76
N PRO A 184 8.38 9.84 -2.41
CA PRO A 184 7.38 10.87 -2.71
C PRO A 184 7.09 11.04 -4.21
N MET A 185 8.10 10.92 -5.08
CA MET A 185 7.87 11.10 -6.52
C MET A 185 7.10 9.91 -7.14
N ARG A 186 7.51 8.67 -6.86
CA ARG A 186 6.80 7.48 -7.36
C ARG A 186 5.41 7.34 -6.75
N ASP A 187 5.23 7.74 -5.48
CA ASP A 187 3.91 7.77 -4.84
C ASP A 187 2.94 8.64 -5.65
N MET A 188 3.36 9.82 -6.11
CA MET A 188 2.51 10.68 -6.95
C MET A 188 2.27 10.10 -8.35
N LEU A 189 3.25 9.43 -8.95
CA LEU A 189 3.04 8.72 -10.22
C LEU A 189 2.00 7.61 -10.09
N ILE A 190 2.06 6.83 -9.00
CA ILE A 190 1.08 5.77 -8.72
C ILE A 190 -0.31 6.38 -8.59
N VAL A 191 -0.48 7.44 -7.80
CA VAL A 191 -1.77 8.14 -7.67
C VAL A 191 -2.30 8.63 -9.01
N MET A 192 -1.44 9.24 -9.84
CA MET A 192 -1.83 9.76 -11.15
C MET A 192 -2.28 8.63 -12.10
N LEU A 193 -1.57 7.50 -12.12
CA LEU A 193 -1.95 6.32 -12.90
C LEU A 193 -3.23 5.64 -12.37
N GLU A 194 -3.42 5.62 -11.04
CA GLU A 194 -4.67 5.16 -10.44
C GLU A 194 -5.85 5.99 -10.93
N TRP A 195 -5.76 7.33 -10.88
CA TRP A 195 -6.83 8.19 -11.40
C TRP A 195 -7.07 8.00 -12.89
N HIS A 196 -6.03 7.79 -13.68
CA HIS A 196 -6.15 7.50 -15.10
C HIS A 196 -6.92 6.19 -15.36
N ILE A 197 -6.54 5.12 -14.68
CA ILE A 197 -7.25 3.83 -14.74
C ILE A 197 -8.69 4.00 -14.24
N GLY A 198 -8.90 4.73 -13.14
CA GLY A 198 -10.21 5.04 -12.59
C GLY A 198 -11.10 5.73 -13.62
N MET A 199 -10.59 6.77 -14.28
CA MET A 199 -11.26 7.47 -15.38
C MET A 199 -11.66 6.53 -16.52
N LYS A 200 -10.76 5.64 -16.98
CA LYS A 200 -11.05 4.68 -18.07
C LYS A 200 -12.05 3.59 -17.69
N THR A 201 -12.12 3.23 -16.41
CA THR A 201 -12.94 2.13 -15.87
C THR A 201 -14.16 2.60 -15.08
N ASN A 202 -14.49 3.89 -15.14
CA ASN A 202 -15.57 4.50 -14.37
C ASN A 202 -15.44 4.28 -12.84
N PHE A 203 -14.22 4.24 -12.31
CA PHE A 203 -13.91 4.09 -10.88
C PHE A 203 -14.50 2.83 -10.25
N THR A 204 -14.54 1.74 -11.02
CA THR A 204 -15.11 0.45 -10.58
C THR A 204 -14.05 -0.57 -10.18
N VAL A 205 -12.76 -0.22 -10.31
CA VAL A 205 -11.65 -1.18 -10.14
C VAL A 205 -10.72 -0.77 -9.01
N ASN A 206 -10.02 -1.78 -8.48
CA ASN A 206 -8.96 -1.66 -7.50
C ASN A 206 -7.64 -2.13 -8.15
N THR A 207 -6.67 -1.24 -8.27
CA THR A 207 -5.35 -1.48 -8.86
C THR A 207 -4.37 -2.18 -7.93
N GLY A 208 -4.79 -2.42 -6.68
CA GLY A 208 -4.00 -2.99 -5.62
C GLY A 208 -2.91 -2.04 -5.12
N LYS A 209 -2.45 -2.29 -3.89
CA LYS A 209 -1.40 -1.49 -3.26
C LYS A 209 -0.17 -1.36 -4.17
N PHE A 210 0.35 -0.14 -4.28
CA PHE A 210 1.49 0.23 -5.13
C PHE A 210 1.29 -0.03 -6.63
N GLY A 211 0.05 -0.06 -7.12
CA GLY A 211 -0.24 -0.27 -8.53
C GLY A 211 0.10 -1.67 -9.04
N LYS A 212 0.12 -2.68 -8.17
CA LYS A 212 0.51 -4.07 -8.51
C LYS A 212 -0.35 -4.73 -9.61
N HIS A 213 -1.48 -4.12 -9.99
CA HIS A 213 -2.35 -4.59 -11.07
C HIS A 213 -2.42 -3.64 -12.28
N PHE A 214 -1.58 -2.60 -12.37
CA PHE A 214 -1.61 -1.64 -13.48
C PHE A 214 -1.53 -2.29 -14.87
N GLU A 215 -0.67 -3.30 -15.06
CA GLU A 215 -0.53 -4.03 -16.33
C GLU A 215 -1.87 -4.58 -16.89
N GLN A 216 -2.85 -4.82 -16.03
CA GLN A 216 -4.16 -5.33 -16.43
C GLN A 216 -5.08 -4.25 -17.01
N TYR A 217 -4.79 -2.98 -16.73
CA TYR A 217 -5.70 -1.86 -16.97
C TYR A 217 -5.15 -0.78 -17.90
N VAL A 218 -3.83 -0.63 -17.99
CA VAL A 218 -3.20 0.37 -18.87
C VAL A 218 -2.86 -0.23 -20.23
N GLU A 219 -2.77 0.62 -21.25
CA GLU A 219 -2.29 0.22 -22.57
C GLU A 219 -0.84 -0.28 -22.50
N LYS A 220 -0.46 -1.13 -23.46
CA LYS A 220 0.87 -1.74 -23.50
C LYS A 220 2.00 -0.71 -23.48
N ASP A 221 1.83 0.41 -24.19
CA ASP A 221 2.85 1.45 -24.28
C ASP A 221 2.99 2.20 -22.94
N THR A 222 1.87 2.52 -22.27
CA THR A 222 1.84 3.08 -20.91
C THR A 222 2.52 2.16 -19.90
N TRP A 223 2.26 0.85 -19.99
CA TRP A 223 2.94 -0.14 -19.14
C TRP A 223 4.44 -0.18 -19.40
N GLU A 224 4.87 -0.15 -20.67
CA GLU A 224 6.28 -0.12 -21.03
C GLU A 224 6.98 1.12 -20.46
N GLN A 225 6.37 2.30 -20.60
CA GLN A 225 6.86 3.54 -20.00
C GLN A 225 6.98 3.40 -18.47
N PHE A 226 5.95 2.87 -17.81
CA PHE A 226 5.98 2.65 -16.36
C PHE A 226 7.14 1.73 -15.94
N ARG A 227 7.38 0.63 -16.66
CA ARG A 227 8.53 -0.26 -16.40
C ARG A 227 9.87 0.47 -16.57
N ASN A 228 9.98 1.33 -17.58
CA ASN A 228 11.19 2.11 -17.84
C ASN A 228 11.44 3.21 -16.79
N THR A 229 10.49 3.49 -15.89
CA THR A 229 10.73 4.35 -14.72
C THR A 229 11.54 3.66 -13.61
N PHE A 230 11.81 2.36 -13.73
CA PHE A 230 12.67 1.63 -12.80
C PHE A 230 14.09 1.51 -13.37
N SER A 231 15.09 1.79 -12.55
CA SER A 231 16.51 1.67 -12.90
C SER A 231 17.29 0.90 -11.83
N ASN A 232 18.48 0.45 -12.22
CA ASN A 232 19.51 -0.02 -11.30
C ASN A 232 20.18 1.16 -10.55
N ALA A 233 21.34 0.91 -9.95
CA ALA A 233 22.08 1.89 -9.14
C ALA A 233 23.03 2.81 -9.94
N GLU A 234 23.05 2.71 -11.27
CA GLU A 234 23.92 3.54 -12.12
C GLU A 234 23.28 4.92 -12.35
N TYR A 235 24.02 6.00 -12.10
CA TYR A 235 23.49 7.37 -12.12
C TYR A 235 22.88 7.77 -13.47
N GLU A 236 23.52 7.40 -14.58
CA GLU A 236 23.02 7.69 -15.93
C GLU A 236 21.67 7.01 -16.18
N ASN A 237 21.54 5.74 -15.77
CA ASN A 237 20.29 5.00 -15.88
C ASN A 237 19.19 5.58 -14.98
N ILE A 238 19.55 6.08 -13.79
CA ILE A 238 18.59 6.75 -12.90
C ILE A 238 18.13 8.07 -13.52
N TRP A 239 19.01 8.84 -14.15
CA TRP A 239 18.61 10.05 -14.88
C TRP A 239 17.64 9.73 -16.02
N GLU A 240 17.90 8.68 -16.79
CA GLU A 240 17.03 8.25 -17.89
C GLU A 240 15.65 7.84 -17.39
N SER A 241 15.58 6.94 -16.39
CA SER A 241 14.31 6.49 -15.82
C SER A 241 13.52 7.62 -15.14
N PHE A 242 14.23 8.56 -14.52
CA PHE A 242 13.65 9.76 -13.91
C PHE A 242 12.97 10.67 -14.96
N PHE A 243 13.60 10.89 -16.12
CA PHE A 243 12.95 11.67 -17.18
C PHE A 243 11.78 10.92 -17.82
N VAL A 244 11.88 9.60 -18.02
CA VAL A 244 10.75 8.78 -18.48
C VAL A 244 9.57 8.89 -17.50
N MET A 245 9.83 8.88 -16.19
CA MET A 245 8.81 9.09 -15.17
C MET A 245 8.12 10.45 -15.31
N GLY A 246 8.89 11.52 -15.55
CA GLY A 246 8.36 12.86 -15.79
C GLY A 246 7.48 12.95 -17.04
N ASP A 247 7.91 12.30 -18.14
CA ASP A 247 7.16 12.28 -19.39
C ASP A 247 5.83 11.52 -19.26
N LEU A 248 5.86 10.34 -18.62
CA LEU A 248 4.66 9.55 -18.35
C LEU A 248 3.68 10.31 -17.43
N PHE A 249 4.18 10.94 -16.37
CA PHE A 249 3.33 11.72 -15.46
C PHE A 249 2.64 12.87 -16.20
N ARG A 250 3.38 13.63 -17.02
CA ARG A 250 2.86 14.73 -17.82
C ARG A 250 1.79 14.27 -18.79
N GLU A 251 2.03 13.20 -19.52
CA GLU A 251 1.08 12.64 -20.51
C GLU A 251 -0.25 12.30 -19.83
N VAL A 252 -0.18 11.52 -18.75
CA VAL A 252 -1.35 11.04 -18.01
C VAL A 252 -2.10 12.19 -17.33
N ALA A 253 -1.37 13.12 -16.70
CA ALA A 253 -1.97 14.26 -16.02
C ALA A 253 -2.71 15.19 -16.98
N ASN A 254 -2.17 15.41 -18.19
CA ASN A 254 -2.85 16.20 -19.21
C ASN A 254 -4.14 15.52 -19.70
N GLU A 255 -4.14 14.20 -19.86
CA GLU A 255 -5.37 13.49 -20.25
C GLU A 255 -6.47 13.62 -19.20
N ILE A 256 -6.12 13.48 -17.92
CA ILE A 256 -7.05 13.68 -16.80
C ILE A 256 -7.55 15.13 -16.79
N ALA A 257 -6.66 16.10 -16.87
CA ALA A 257 -7.01 17.52 -16.88
C ALA A 257 -8.00 17.86 -18.01
N ASN A 258 -7.72 17.38 -19.23
CA ASN A 258 -8.60 17.58 -20.38
C ASN A 258 -9.97 16.91 -20.19
N THR A 259 -10.02 15.73 -19.58
CA THR A 259 -11.27 14.98 -19.39
C THR A 259 -12.17 15.61 -18.33
N TYR A 260 -11.59 16.08 -17.21
CA TYR A 260 -12.35 16.68 -16.11
C TYR A 260 -12.46 18.20 -16.18
N GLY A 261 -11.80 18.83 -17.15
CA GLY A 261 -11.76 20.30 -17.30
C GLY A 261 -10.88 21.00 -16.26
N TYR A 262 -9.97 20.27 -15.61
CA TYR A 262 -8.99 20.84 -14.69
C TYR A 262 -7.88 21.55 -15.48
N GLN A 263 -7.16 22.46 -14.83
CA GLN A 263 -6.00 23.11 -15.43
C GLN A 263 -4.71 22.40 -15.03
N TYR A 264 -4.03 21.75 -15.99
CA TYR A 264 -2.69 21.20 -15.74
C TYR A 264 -1.67 22.34 -15.54
N PRO A 265 -0.81 22.30 -14.50
CA PRO A 265 0.17 23.35 -14.24
C PRO A 265 1.38 23.27 -15.19
N GLN A 266 1.15 23.50 -16.49
CA GLN A 266 2.16 23.42 -17.55
C GLN A 266 3.38 24.32 -17.27
N ASP A 267 3.12 25.50 -16.71
CA ASP A 267 4.15 26.47 -16.33
C ASP A 267 5.16 25.94 -15.32
N ASP A 268 4.71 25.16 -14.33
CA ASP A 268 5.58 24.59 -13.29
C ASP A 268 6.39 23.44 -13.87
N ASP A 269 5.75 22.56 -14.63
CA ASP A 269 6.38 21.47 -15.37
C ASP A 269 7.50 21.98 -16.28
N ASP A 270 7.23 22.97 -17.13
CA ASP A 270 8.21 23.50 -18.07
C ASP A 270 9.44 24.08 -17.37
N LYS A 271 9.21 24.85 -16.29
CA LYS A 271 10.28 25.47 -15.48
C LYS A 271 11.12 24.39 -14.78
N VAL A 272 10.47 23.41 -14.16
CA VAL A 272 11.15 22.32 -13.43
C VAL A 272 11.90 21.41 -14.41
N THR A 273 11.27 20.99 -15.50
CA THR A 273 11.91 20.18 -16.55
C THR A 273 13.14 20.88 -17.13
N SER A 274 13.06 22.19 -17.39
CA SER A 274 14.19 22.99 -17.85
C SER A 274 15.32 23.06 -16.82
N TYR A 275 14.97 23.26 -15.55
CA TYR A 275 15.93 23.20 -14.44
C TYR A 275 16.61 21.84 -14.35
N LEU A 276 15.88 20.73 -14.44
CA LEU A 276 16.45 19.38 -14.33
C LEU A 276 17.39 19.05 -15.49
N LYS A 277 17.03 19.44 -16.72
CA LYS A 277 17.90 19.29 -17.90
C LYS A 277 19.21 20.08 -17.73
N HIS A 278 19.12 21.29 -17.18
CA HIS A 278 20.30 22.11 -16.85
C HIS A 278 21.17 21.46 -15.77
N VAL A 279 20.56 20.99 -14.68
CA VAL A 279 21.27 20.31 -13.57
C VAL A 279 22.00 19.06 -14.05
N LYS A 280 21.41 18.26 -14.95
CA LYS A 280 22.05 17.04 -15.49
C LYS A 280 23.38 17.34 -16.20
N VAL A 281 23.49 18.47 -16.89
CA VAL A 281 24.71 18.86 -17.64
C VAL A 281 25.61 19.83 -16.87
N LEU A 282 25.20 20.26 -15.68
CA LEU A 282 25.96 21.19 -14.85
C LEU A 282 27.29 20.55 -14.43
N PRO A 283 28.45 21.19 -14.69
CA PRO A 283 29.75 20.62 -14.34
C PRO A 283 29.87 20.28 -12.86
N LYS A 284 30.48 19.13 -12.57
CA LYS A 284 30.79 18.72 -11.20
C LYS A 284 31.67 19.80 -10.53
N GLY A 285 31.30 20.21 -9.33
CA GLY A 285 32.00 21.26 -8.58
C GLY A 285 31.52 22.70 -8.84
N SER A 286 30.47 22.91 -9.65
CA SER A 286 29.86 24.23 -9.81
C SER A 286 29.38 24.80 -8.47
N THR A 287 29.73 26.06 -8.19
CA THR A 287 29.35 26.77 -6.95
C THR A 287 28.09 27.62 -7.11
N SER A 288 27.60 27.81 -8.33
CA SER A 288 26.30 28.41 -8.63
C SER A 288 25.55 27.54 -9.65
N ILE A 289 24.23 27.54 -9.56
CA ILE A 289 23.37 26.80 -10.50
C ILE A 289 23.33 27.55 -11.83
N TYR A 290 23.08 28.86 -11.78
CA TYR A 290 23.05 29.71 -12.96
C TYR A 290 24.32 30.56 -13.04
N PRO A 291 24.84 30.81 -14.26
CA PRO A 291 25.83 31.86 -14.45
C PRO A 291 25.22 33.20 -14.04
N ALA A 292 26.04 34.06 -13.41
CA ALA A 292 25.68 35.42 -13.06
C ALA A 292 25.51 36.31 -14.30
#